data_AF-A0A4Q6BD07-F1
#
_entry.id   AF-A0A4Q6BD07-F1
#
_cell.length_a   1.000
_cell.length_b   1.000
_cell.length_c   1.000
_cell.angle_alpha   90.00
_cell.angle_beta   90.00
_cell.angle_gamma   90.00
#
_symmetry.space_group_name_H-M   'P 1'
#
loop_
_entity.id
_entity.type
_entity.pdbx_description
1 polymer ?
#
loop_
_entity_poly.entity_id
_entity_poly.type
_entity_poly.pdbx_seq_one_letter_code
_entity_poly.pdbx_strand_id
1 'polypeptide(L)'
;LGSVARAVLVLNAQILFKGFRTVLGNSEKTWIIGSGNVALAKAGSGDALAGFIGSLMAQGHSTQDAAILGAYLHGRIADDWLRQGHSTRTLMASDLADRIDATLRGLKNRRT
;
A
#
# COMPACT_ATOMS: atom_id res chain seq x y z
N LEU A 1 -15.24 -5.63 6.25
CA LEU A 1 -14.60 -6.89 6.68
C LEU A 1 -15.30 -8.11 6.08
N GLY A 2 -16.64 -8.23 6.17
CA GLY A 2 -17.39 -9.38 5.62
C GLY A 2 -17.10 -9.70 4.15
N SER A 3 -16.97 -8.70 3.27
CA SER A 3 -16.67 -8.92 1.85
C SER A 3 -15.27 -9.51 1.61
N VAL A 4 -14.28 -9.12 2.42
CA VAL A 4 -12.90 -9.64 2.33
C VAL A 4 -12.86 -11.09 2.80
N ALA A 5 -13.48 -11.38 3.95
CA ALA A 5 -13.57 -12.73 4.48
C ALA A 5 -14.26 -13.68 3.48
N ARG A 6 -15.37 -13.24 2.86
CA ARG A 6 -16.05 -14.02 1.82
C ARG A 6 -15.15 -14.24 0.59
N ALA A 7 -14.46 -13.21 0.12
CA ALA A 7 -13.57 -13.35 -1.04
C ALA A 7 -12.41 -14.32 -0.77
N VAL A 8 -11.80 -14.25 0.43
CA VAL A 8 -10.76 -15.19 0.87
C VAL A 8 -11.28 -16.64 0.83
N LEU A 9 -12.48 -16.89 1.37
CA LEU A 9 -13.07 -18.23 1.41
C LEU A 9 -13.35 -18.78 0.00
N VAL A 10 -13.88 -17.96 -0.90
CA VAL A 10 -14.26 -18.38 -2.26
C VAL A 10 -13.04 -18.59 -3.14
N LEU A 11 -12.01 -17.74 -3.01
CA LEU A 11 -10.85 -17.72 -3.91
C LEU A 11 -9.66 -18.51 -3.38
N ASN A 12 -9.65 -18.87 -2.10
CA ASN A 12 -8.51 -19.48 -1.42
C ASN A 12 -7.19 -18.74 -1.69
N ALA A 13 -7.23 -17.41 -1.58
CA ALA A 13 -6.13 -16.51 -1.94
C ALA A 13 -5.98 -15.37 -0.93
N GLN A 14 -4.83 -14.70 -0.97
CA GLN A 14 -4.65 -13.44 -0.25
C GLN A 14 -5.37 -12.31 -0.99
N ILE A 15 -6.22 -11.59 -0.27
CA ILE A 15 -7.07 -10.54 -0.84
C ILE A 15 -6.66 -9.20 -0.27
N LEU A 16 -6.07 -8.34 -1.10
CA LEU A 16 -5.82 -6.95 -0.78
C LEU A 16 -6.97 -6.08 -1.31
N PHE A 17 -7.87 -5.70 -0.41
CA PHE A 17 -9.03 -4.87 -0.73
C PHE A 17 -8.71 -3.39 -0.56
N LYS A 18 -8.59 -2.68 -1.70
CA LYS A 18 -8.30 -1.23 -1.74
C LYS A 18 -9.56 -0.42 -1.42
N GLY A 19 -9.40 0.66 -0.67
CA GLY A 19 -10.48 1.59 -0.30
C GLY A 19 -9.97 2.67 0.66
N PHE A 20 -10.87 3.42 1.32
CA PHE A 20 -10.51 4.43 2.33
C PHE A 20 -9.59 3.88 3.43
N ARG A 21 -9.77 2.60 3.77
CA ARG A 21 -8.79 1.80 4.52
C ARG A 21 -8.51 0.53 3.72
N THR A 22 -7.26 0.35 3.31
CA THR A 22 -6.86 -0.87 2.63
C THR A 22 -6.82 -2.01 3.65
N VAL A 23 -7.39 -3.15 3.27
CA VAL A 23 -7.48 -4.33 4.14
C VAL A 23 -6.87 -5.52 3.40
N LEU A 24 -5.91 -6.18 4.03
CA LEU A 24 -5.41 -7.48 3.58
C LEU A 24 -6.12 -8.57 4.37
N GLY A 25 -6.63 -9.60 3.71
CA GLY A 25 -7.16 -10.80 4.35
C GLY A 25 -6.56 -12.07 3.77
N ASN A 26 -6.37 -13.07 4.62
CA ASN A 26 -6.15 -14.46 4.24
C ASN A 26 -7.01 -15.39 5.12
N SER A 27 -6.84 -16.71 5.00
CA SER A 27 -7.63 -17.72 5.72
C SER A 27 -7.49 -17.66 7.25
N GLU A 28 -6.44 -17.00 7.76
CA GLU A 28 -6.11 -16.98 9.19
C GLU A 28 -6.42 -15.63 9.83
N LYS A 29 -6.04 -14.54 9.15
CA LYS A 29 -5.96 -13.20 9.72
C LYS A 29 -6.36 -12.13 8.72
N THR A 30 -6.68 -10.97 9.28
CA THR A 30 -6.94 -9.75 8.53
C THR A 30 -6.09 -8.62 9.09
N TRP A 31 -5.49 -7.84 8.21
CA TRP A 31 -4.68 -6.67 8.53
C TRP A 31 -5.32 -5.42 7.96
N ILE A 32 -5.30 -4.35 8.75
CA ILE A 32 -5.70 -3.02 8.29
C ILE A 32 -4.44 -2.21 8.05
N ILE A 33 -4.29 -1.69 6.83
CA ILE A 33 -3.17 -0.83 6.48
C ILE A 33 -3.48 0.58 6.96
N GLY A 34 -2.69 1.06 7.93
CA GLY A 34 -2.92 2.31 8.64
C GLY A 34 -2.44 3.58 7.93
N SER A 35 -1.95 3.47 6.69
CA SER A 35 -1.41 4.59 5.90
C SER A 35 -2.20 4.80 4.62
N GLY A 36 -2.09 6.00 4.06
CA GLY A 36 -2.75 6.41 2.84
C GLY A 36 -3.95 7.31 3.07
N ASN A 37 -4.32 8.02 2.01
CA ASN A 37 -5.37 9.03 2.04
C ASN A 37 -5.97 9.23 0.64
N VAL A 38 -6.90 10.17 0.51
CA VAL A 38 -7.66 10.44 -0.72
C VAL A 38 -6.80 10.87 -1.91
N ALA A 39 -5.54 11.28 -1.71
CA ALA A 39 -4.62 11.58 -2.81
C ALA A 39 -4.34 10.38 -3.71
N LEU A 40 -4.56 9.15 -3.22
CA LEU A 40 -4.40 7.91 -3.98
C LEU A 40 -5.61 7.58 -4.88
N ALA A 41 -6.72 8.32 -4.79
CA ALA A 41 -7.90 8.10 -5.61
C ALA A 41 -7.72 8.67 -7.04
N LYS A 42 -6.74 8.12 -7.76
CA LYS A 42 -6.28 8.57 -9.09
C LYS A 42 -6.04 7.38 -10.01
N ALA A 43 -6.16 7.62 -11.31
CA ALA A 43 -5.79 6.63 -12.32
C ALA A 43 -4.30 6.25 -12.15
N GLY A 44 -3.99 4.96 -12.29
CA GLY A 44 -2.62 4.44 -12.20
C GLY A 44 -2.09 4.18 -10.77
N SER A 45 -2.72 4.71 -9.71
CA SER A 45 -2.26 4.42 -8.33
C SER A 45 -2.37 2.93 -7.99
N GLY A 46 -3.39 2.27 -8.53
CA GLY A 46 -3.57 0.83 -8.40
C GLY A 46 -2.47 0.01 -9.08
N ASP A 47 -2.01 0.45 -10.25
CA ASP A 47 -0.95 -0.22 -11.01
C ASP A 47 0.40 -0.02 -10.33
N ALA A 48 0.64 1.20 -9.82
CA ALA A 48 1.80 1.48 -8.97
C ALA A 48 1.83 0.52 -7.77
N LEU A 49 0.74 0.42 -7.00
CA LEU A 49 0.63 -0.51 -5.87
C LEU A 49 0.89 -1.97 -6.27
N ALA A 50 0.38 -2.42 -7.41
CA ALA A 50 0.68 -3.77 -7.90
C ALA A 50 2.18 -3.93 -8.19
N GLY A 51 2.83 -2.92 -8.78
CA GLY A 51 4.27 -2.87 -8.99
C GLY A 51 5.08 -2.94 -7.69
N PHE A 52 4.67 -2.18 -6.65
CA PHE A 52 5.28 -2.27 -5.31
C PHE A 52 5.27 -3.71 -4.79
N ILE A 53 4.10 -4.35 -4.80
CA ILE A 53 3.92 -5.71 -4.29
C ILE A 53 4.74 -6.71 -5.13
N GLY A 54 4.63 -6.64 -6.46
CA GLY A 54 5.36 -7.53 -7.36
C GLY A 54 6.88 -7.40 -7.21
N SER A 55 7.39 -6.17 -7.04
CA SER A 55 8.82 -5.95 -6.83
C SER A 55 9.33 -6.54 -5.50
N LEU A 56 8.52 -6.50 -4.44
CA LEU A 56 8.87 -7.09 -3.15
C LEU A 56 8.83 -8.62 -3.21
N MET A 57 7.83 -9.19 -3.89
CA MET A 57 7.79 -10.62 -4.15
C MET A 57 9.00 -11.09 -4.96
N ALA A 58 9.41 -10.33 -5.98
CA ALA A 58 10.60 -10.62 -6.78
C ALA A 58 11.91 -10.57 -5.97
N GLN A 59 11.93 -9.82 -4.86
CA GLN A 59 13.04 -9.78 -3.90
C GLN A 59 13.01 -10.93 -2.88
N GLY A 60 12.02 -11.84 -2.95
CA GLY A 60 11.90 -13.01 -2.08
C GLY A 60 11.03 -12.81 -0.84
N HIS A 61 10.29 -11.69 -0.74
CA HIS A 61 9.31 -11.52 0.33
C HIS A 61 8.11 -12.46 0.13
N SER A 62 7.55 -12.94 1.24
CA SER A 62 6.28 -13.66 1.20
C SER A 62 5.18 -12.79 0.59
N THR A 63 4.19 -13.40 -0.08
CA THR A 63 3.06 -12.65 -0.65
C THR A 63 2.35 -11.79 0.41
N GLN A 64 2.30 -12.27 1.66
CA GLN A 64 1.73 -11.53 2.79
C GLN A 64 2.55 -10.28 3.11
N ASP A 65 3.86 -10.45 3.31
CA ASP A 65 4.74 -9.35 3.69
C ASP A 65 4.85 -8.33 2.55
N ALA A 66 4.93 -8.80 1.31
CA ALA A 66 4.93 -7.96 0.12
C ALA A 66 3.64 -7.12 0.03
N ALA A 67 2.48 -7.74 0.26
CA ALA A 67 1.20 -7.02 0.25
C ALA A 67 1.11 -5.99 1.38
N ILE A 68 1.52 -6.34 2.61
CA ILE A 68 1.50 -5.43 3.77
C ILE A 68 2.46 -4.26 3.53
N LEU A 69 3.72 -4.54 3.21
CA LEU A 69 4.76 -3.53 3.01
C LEU A 69 4.47 -2.65 1.80
N GLY A 70 4.06 -3.25 0.68
CA GLY A 70 3.72 -2.53 -0.54
C GLY A 70 2.54 -1.58 -0.34
N ALA A 71 1.46 -2.06 0.29
CA ALA A 71 0.30 -1.21 0.62
C ALA A 71 0.65 -0.12 1.63
N TYR A 72 1.46 -0.44 2.63
CA TYR A 72 1.91 0.54 3.61
C TYR A 72 2.76 1.64 2.96
N LEU A 73 3.80 1.28 2.20
CA LEU A 73 4.67 2.25 1.53
C LEU A 73 3.89 3.14 0.57
N HIS A 74 3.02 2.55 -0.26
CA HIS A 74 2.13 3.26 -1.16
C HIS A 74 1.28 4.31 -0.43
N GLY A 75 0.64 3.94 0.69
CA GLY A 75 -0.10 4.88 1.53
C GLY A 75 0.79 5.92 2.21
N ARG A 76 1.95 5.49 2.71
CA ARG A 76 2.88 6.32 3.46
C ARG A 76 3.43 7.46 2.62
N ILE A 77 3.70 7.21 1.33
CA ILE A 77 4.13 8.23 0.37
C ILE A 77 3.04 9.29 0.21
N ALA A 78 1.78 8.89 0.06
CA ALA A 78 0.67 9.83 -0.02
C ALA A 78 0.52 10.66 1.27
N ASP A 79 0.79 10.08 2.44
CA ASP A 79 0.76 10.81 3.71
C ASP A 79 1.91 11.80 3.83
N ASP A 80 3.11 11.42 3.39
CA ASP A 80 4.28 12.31 3.33
C ASP A 80 4.07 13.48 2.36
N TRP A 81 3.44 13.21 1.21
CA TRP A 81 3.10 14.23 0.22
C TRP A 81 2.28 15.37 0.84
N LEU A 82 1.24 15.03 1.61
CA LEU A 82 0.43 16.04 2.29
C LEU A 82 1.18 16.75 3.42
N ARG A 83 2.02 16.04 4.18
CA ARG A 83 2.83 16.67 5.24
C ARG A 83 3.87 17.64 4.71
N GLN A 84 4.29 17.47 3.46
CA GLN A 84 5.16 18.41 2.75
C GLN A 84 4.41 19.63 2.20
N GLY A 85 3.10 19.75 2.46
CA GLY A 85 2.28 20.89 2.04
C GLY A 85 1.71 20.77 0.63
N HIS A 86 1.93 19.65 -0.06
CA HIS A 86 1.35 19.44 -1.38
C HIS A 86 -0.15 19.13 -1.30
N SER A 87 -0.88 19.41 -2.38
CA SER A 87 -2.32 19.12 -2.46
C SER A 87 -2.60 17.63 -2.68
N THR A 88 -3.76 17.15 -2.21
CA THR A 88 -4.27 15.82 -2.53
C THR A 88 -4.50 15.61 -4.03
N ARG A 89 -4.60 16.70 -4.81
CA ARG A 89 -4.87 16.62 -6.25
C ARG A 89 -3.65 16.39 -7.11
N THR A 90 -2.44 16.62 -6.59
CA THR A 90 -1.20 16.71 -7.37
C THR A 90 -0.33 15.47 -7.30
N LEU A 91 -0.69 14.47 -6.49
CA LEU A 91 0.04 13.21 -6.42
C LEU A 91 -0.30 12.35 -7.65
N MET A 92 0.68 12.08 -8.49
CA MET A 92 0.58 11.23 -9.67
C MET A 92 1.11 9.82 -9.37
N ALA A 93 0.77 8.86 -10.23
CA ALA A 93 1.24 7.49 -10.07
C ALA A 93 2.78 7.36 -10.18
N SER A 94 3.42 8.18 -11.02
CA SER A 94 4.89 8.23 -11.14
C SER A 94 5.56 8.74 -9.86
N ASP A 95 4.97 9.74 -9.20
CA ASP A 95 5.50 10.28 -7.94
C ASP A 95 5.61 9.20 -6.85
N LEU A 96 4.73 8.17 -6.89
CA LEU A 96 4.80 7.05 -5.96
C LEU A 96 6.11 6.27 -6.15
N ALA A 97 6.50 5.98 -7.39
CA ALA A 97 7.74 5.29 -7.69
C ALA A 97 8.97 6.17 -7.38
N ASP A 98 8.91 7.46 -7.71
CA ASP A 98 10.04 8.38 -7.51
C ASP A 98 10.34 8.64 -6.03
N ARG A 99 9.35 8.46 -5.15
CA ARG A 99 9.47 8.78 -3.71
C ARG A 99 9.77 7.59 -2.81
N ILE A 100 9.92 6.38 -3.36
CA ILE A 100 10.18 5.16 -2.57
C ILE A 100 11.38 5.34 -1.65
N ASP A 101 12.52 5.77 -2.21
CA ASP A 101 13.78 5.92 -1.49
C ASP A 101 13.69 7.00 -0.39
N ALA A 102 13.08 8.15 -0.70
CA ALA A 102 12.85 9.20 0.29
C ALA A 102 12.00 8.73 1.48
N THR A 103 10.91 8.00 1.21
CA THR A 103 10.05 7.44 2.26
C THR A 103 10.78 6.38 3.09
N LEU A 104 11.54 5.48 2.46
CA LEU A 104 12.33 4.47 3.17
C LEU A 104 13.39 5.09 4.10
N ARG A 105 14.12 6.11 3.62
CA ARG A 105 15.05 6.88 4.48
C ARG A 105 14.34 7.51 5.68
N GLY A 106 13.17 8.12 5.45
CA GLY A 106 12.36 8.72 6.50
C GLY A 106 11.87 7.73 7.57
N LEU A 107 11.68 6.45 7.21
CA LEU A 107 11.32 5.39 8.17
C LEU A 107 12.51 4.92 9.00
N LYS A 108 13.72 4.86 8.42
CA LYS A 108 14.95 4.48 9.15
C LYS A 108 15.31 5.50 10.23
N ASN A 109 15.22 6.79 9.91
CA ASN A 109 15.59 7.88 10.82
C ASN A 109 14.65 8.04 12.03
N ARG A 110 13.51 7.33 12.07
CA ARG A 110 12.57 7.33 13.20
C ARG A 110 12.80 6.19 14.20
N ARG A 111 13.74 5.29 13.91
CA ARG A 111 14.09 4.14 14.77
C ARG A 111 15.36 4.35 15.61
N THR A 112 15.94 5.55 15.54
CA THR A 112 17.01 6.07 16.39
C THR A 112 16.45 7.22 17.21
#